data_AF-A0A8C6Q1Z9-F1
#
_entry.id   AF-A0A8C6Q1Z9-F1
#
_cell.length_a   1.000
_cell.length_b   1.000
_cell.length_c   1.000
_cell.angle_alpha   90.00
_cell.angle_beta   90.00
_cell.angle_gamma   90.00
#
_symmetry.space_group_name_H-M   'P 1'
#
loop_
_entity.id
_entity.type
_entity.pdbx_description
1 polymer ?
#
loop_
_entity_poly.entity_id
_entity_poly.type
_entity_poly.pdbx_seq_one_letter_code
_entity_poly.pdbx_strand_id
1 'polypeptide(L)'
;MLARKSIIPEEFGLPGLVSRTPRKPVFRDRVNKARFIAKNGSCNLAHKNIREQGRFLQDVFTTLVDLKWRFTLVIFTTTFVSSWLLFAMSWWLVAFAHGDLDPERQNLSHCVTDVK
;
A
#
# COMPACT_ATOMS: atom_id res chain seq x y z
N MET A 1 0.20 0.95 91.78
CA MET A 1 -1.27 0.88 91.76
C MET A 1 -1.71 1.69 90.54
N LEU A 2 -2.44 1.24 89.52
CA LEU A 2 -3.41 0.15 89.35
C LEU A 2 -3.43 -0.34 87.89
N ALA A 3 -4.02 -1.52 87.73
CA ALA A 3 -3.91 -2.47 86.63
C ALA A 3 -4.40 -2.01 85.25
N ARG A 4 -3.72 -2.52 84.22
CA ARG A 4 -4.20 -2.63 82.84
C ARG A 4 -5.55 -3.34 82.83
N LYS A 5 -6.57 -2.70 82.25
CA LYS A 5 -7.85 -3.33 81.96
C LYS A 5 -7.75 -4.02 80.59
N SER A 6 -7.75 -5.34 80.67
CA SER A 6 -8.00 -6.33 79.63
C SER A 6 -9.38 -6.07 78.98
N ILE A 7 -9.67 -6.36 77.70
CA ILE A 7 -9.94 -7.67 77.09
C ILE A 7 -10.32 -7.35 75.62
N ILE A 8 -9.81 -8.12 74.68
CA ILE A 8 -10.00 -8.12 73.20
C ILE A 8 -11.44 -8.63 72.86
N PRO A 9 -12.02 -8.59 71.63
CA PRO A 9 -12.12 -7.62 70.50
C PRO A 9 -13.59 -7.42 69.99
N GLU A 10 -13.90 -6.34 69.25
CA GLU A 10 -15.12 -6.24 68.40
C GLU A 10 -14.82 -6.09 66.90
N GLU A 11 -13.57 -6.34 66.48
CA GLU A 11 -13.17 -6.26 65.05
C GLU A 11 -13.25 -7.63 64.34
N PHE A 12 -13.77 -8.67 65.00
CA PHE A 12 -13.95 -10.01 64.44
C PHE A 12 -15.32 -10.23 63.77
N GLY A 13 -15.96 -9.15 63.34
CA GLY A 13 -17.32 -9.21 62.80
C GLY A 13 -17.47 -9.58 61.33
N LEU A 14 -16.49 -9.32 60.44
CA LEU A 14 -16.76 -9.38 58.99
C LEU A 14 -15.62 -9.84 58.05
N PRO A 15 -14.81 -10.88 58.34
CA PRO A 15 -13.96 -11.49 57.32
C PRO A 15 -14.76 -12.33 56.29
N GLY A 16 -16.04 -12.62 56.55
CA GLY A 16 -16.87 -13.52 55.73
C GLY A 16 -17.55 -12.91 54.50
N LEU A 17 -17.70 -11.59 54.41
CA LEU A 17 -18.46 -10.95 53.32
C LEU A 17 -17.58 -10.44 52.17
N VAL A 18 -16.29 -10.19 52.41
CA VAL A 18 -15.35 -9.73 51.37
C VAL A 18 -14.91 -10.88 50.44
N SER A 19 -15.05 -12.14 50.87
CA SER A 19 -14.68 -13.30 50.06
C SER A 19 -15.73 -13.71 49.01
N ARG A 20 -16.93 -13.10 49.01
CA ARG A 20 -18.06 -13.45 48.14
C ARG A 20 -18.39 -12.46 47.03
N THR A 21 -17.50 -11.51 46.69
CA THR A 21 -17.63 -10.90 45.36
C THR A 21 -17.14 -11.90 44.32
N PRO A 22 -18.00 -12.43 43.43
CA PRO A 22 -17.53 -13.25 42.32
C PRO A 22 -16.57 -12.38 41.52
N ARG A 23 -15.28 -12.73 41.50
CA ARG A 23 -14.32 -12.13 40.58
C ARG A 23 -14.86 -12.42 39.19
N LYS A 24 -15.45 -11.41 38.54
CA LYS A 24 -15.81 -11.49 37.13
C LYS A 24 -14.55 -11.98 36.40
N PRO A 25 -14.61 -13.06 35.60
CA PRO A 25 -13.46 -13.44 34.81
C PRO A 25 -13.15 -12.26 33.91
N VAL A 26 -12.04 -11.58 34.17
CA VAL A 26 -11.52 -10.58 33.23
C VAL A 26 -11.05 -11.41 32.06
N PHE A 27 -11.91 -11.58 31.06
CA PHE A 27 -11.51 -12.06 29.75
C PHE A 27 -10.59 -10.97 29.20
N ARG A 28 -9.31 -11.03 29.58
CA ARG A 28 -8.26 -10.37 28.85
C ARG A 28 -8.25 -11.09 27.52
N ASP A 29 -8.93 -10.51 26.53
CA ASP A 29 -8.61 -10.78 25.15
C ASP A 29 -7.10 -10.71 25.06
N ARG A 30 -6.45 -11.87 24.86
CA ARG A 30 -5.02 -11.86 24.61
C ARG A 30 -4.89 -11.08 23.32
N VAL A 31 -4.46 -9.83 23.41
CA VAL A 31 -4.13 -9.03 22.24
C VAL A 31 -3.17 -9.89 21.44
N ASN A 32 -3.64 -10.40 20.30
CA ASN A 32 -2.86 -11.28 19.46
C ASN A 32 -1.62 -10.49 19.05
N LYS A 33 -0.48 -10.79 19.67
CA LYS A 33 0.78 -10.15 19.32
C LYS A 33 1.05 -10.48 17.86
N ALA A 34 1.12 -9.44 17.02
CA ALA A 34 1.49 -9.61 15.63
C ALA A 34 2.84 -10.34 15.55
N ARG A 35 2.88 -11.43 14.79
CA ARG A 35 4.08 -12.25 14.63
C ARG A 35 4.91 -11.71 13.46
N PHE A 36 6.23 -11.63 13.63
CA PHE A 36 7.15 -11.14 12.60
C PHE A 36 7.10 -11.96 11.28
N ILE A 37 6.98 -13.28 11.37
CA ILE A 37 6.85 -14.19 10.23
C ILE A 37 5.62 -15.08 10.42
N ALA A 38 4.71 -15.12 9.45
CA ALA A 38 3.55 -15.99 9.45
C ALA A 38 3.94 -17.44 9.11
N LYS A 39 3.08 -18.41 9.47
CA LYS A 39 3.34 -19.85 9.24
C LYS A 39 3.45 -20.23 7.74
N ASN A 40 2.95 -19.37 6.86
CA ASN A 40 3.08 -19.49 5.41
C ASN A 40 4.41 -18.91 4.86
N GLY A 41 5.31 -18.45 5.74
CA GLY A 41 6.60 -17.85 5.37
C GLY A 41 6.53 -16.36 5.03
N SER A 42 5.36 -15.73 5.04
CA SER A 42 5.25 -14.28 4.78
C SER A 42 5.75 -13.44 5.96
N CYS A 43 6.54 -12.39 5.68
CA CYS A 43 7.05 -11.47 6.68
C CYS A 43 6.06 -10.32 6.92
N ASN A 44 5.61 -10.14 8.17
CA ASN A 44 4.74 -9.04 8.58
C ASN A 44 5.57 -7.80 8.95
N LEU A 45 6.36 -7.31 8.00
CA LEU A 45 7.25 -6.18 8.18
C LEU A 45 6.70 -4.98 7.40
N ALA A 46 5.83 -4.22 8.06
CA ALA A 46 5.35 -2.96 7.52
C ALA A 46 6.47 -1.92 7.65
N HIS A 47 7.19 -1.66 6.56
CA HIS A 47 8.19 -0.61 6.52
C HIS A 47 7.48 0.75 6.56
N LYS A 48 7.35 1.34 7.76
CA LYS A 48 6.94 2.74 7.92
C LYS A 48 8.16 3.63 7.64
N ASN A 49 7.98 4.66 6.81
CA ASN A 49 8.99 5.66 6.45
C ASN A 49 10.10 5.18 5.49
N ILE A 50 9.74 4.66 4.32
CA ILE A 50 10.70 4.46 3.23
C ILE A 50 10.85 5.79 2.48
N ARG A 51 11.96 6.49 2.72
CA ARG A 51 12.28 7.77 2.08
C ARG A 51 12.77 7.63 0.63
N GLU A 52 13.15 6.42 0.19
CA GLU A 52 13.74 6.15 -1.13
C GLU A 52 12.95 5.13 -1.95
N GLN A 53 11.64 5.33 -2.12
CA GLN A 53 10.83 4.47 -3.00
C GLN A 53 11.20 4.62 -4.50
N GLY A 54 11.86 5.71 -4.88
CA GLY A 54 12.27 5.96 -6.28
C GLY A 54 13.40 5.05 -6.78
N ARG A 55 14.23 4.50 -5.88
CA ARG A 55 15.35 3.63 -6.28
C ARG A 55 14.87 2.29 -6.86
N PHE A 56 13.64 1.87 -6.52
CA PHE A 56 13.01 0.68 -7.12
C PHE A 56 12.66 0.88 -8.60
N LEU A 57 12.35 2.11 -9.03
CA LEU A 57 12.04 2.41 -10.44
C LEU A 57 13.29 2.50 -11.31
N GLN A 58 14.48 2.62 -10.72
CA GLN A 58 15.74 2.66 -11.48
C GLN A 58 16.14 1.27 -12.00
N ASP A 59 15.67 0.22 -11.34
CA ASP A 59 15.92 -1.17 -11.71
C ASP A 59 14.69 -1.78 -12.41
N VAL A 60 14.31 -1.17 -13.54
CA VAL A 60 13.12 -1.55 -14.34
C VAL A 60 13.17 -3.01 -14.79
N PHE A 61 14.37 -3.54 -15.08
CA PHE A 61 14.53 -4.90 -15.58
C PHE A 61 14.32 -5.95 -14.48
N THR A 62 14.91 -5.77 -13.29
CA THR A 62 14.69 -6.74 -12.19
C THR A 62 13.28 -6.62 -11.61
N THR A 63 12.70 -5.40 -11.58
CA THR A 63 11.30 -5.21 -11.19
C THR A 63 10.35 -5.88 -12.18
N LEU A 64 10.52 -5.70 -13.49
CA LEU A 64 9.67 -6.36 -14.50
C LEU A 64 9.65 -7.88 -14.38
N VAL A 65 10.77 -8.49 -13.98
CA VAL A 65 10.91 -9.93 -13.76
C VAL A 65 10.28 -10.38 -12.43
N ASP A 66 10.31 -9.54 -11.39
CA ASP A 66 9.74 -9.83 -10.07
C ASP A 66 8.23 -9.50 -9.98
N LEU A 67 7.69 -8.71 -10.92
CA LEU A 67 6.27 -8.40 -11.00
C LEU A 67 5.42 -9.61 -11.43
N LYS A 68 4.15 -9.65 -10.99
CA LYS A 68 3.19 -10.67 -11.45
C LYS A 68 3.07 -10.64 -12.98
N TRP A 69 2.95 -11.82 -13.59
CA TRP A 69 2.84 -12.01 -15.06
C TRP A 69 1.84 -11.07 -15.76
N ARG A 70 0.73 -10.70 -15.09
CA ARG A 70 -0.26 -9.75 -15.63
C ARG A 70 0.34 -8.37 -15.90
N PHE A 71 1.20 -7.88 -15.01
CA PHE A 71 1.82 -6.56 -15.15
C PHE A 71 2.88 -6.57 -16.25
N THR A 72 3.63 -7.67 -16.39
CA THR A 72 4.59 -7.83 -17.49
C THR A 72 3.89 -7.72 -18.86
N LEU A 73 2.71 -8.34 -19.02
CA LEU A 73 1.91 -8.23 -20.26
C LEU A 73 1.39 -6.80 -20.51
N VAL A 74 0.92 -6.12 -19.46
CA VAL A 74 0.44 -4.74 -19.58
C VAL A 74 1.57 -3.79 -19.98
N ILE A 75 2.76 -3.93 -19.38
CA ILE A 75 3.89 -3.05 -19.70
C ILE A 75 4.39 -3.31 -21.12
N PHE A 76 4.44 -4.58 -21.54
CA PHE A 76 4.78 -4.94 -22.91
C PHE A 76 3.83 -4.27 -23.92
N THR A 77 2.53 -4.49 -23.77
CA THR A 77 1.51 -3.90 -24.66
C THR A 77 1.54 -2.37 -24.63
N THR A 78 1.67 -1.76 -23.45
CA THR A 78 1.76 -0.29 -23.31
C THR A 78 2.98 0.27 -24.04
N THR A 79 4.11 -0.44 -24.06
CA THR A 79 5.32 -0.01 -24.78
C THR A 79 5.09 0.03 -26.29
N PHE A 80 4.42 -0.98 -26.86
CA PHE A 80 4.04 -0.99 -28.29
C PHE A 80 3.01 0.08 -28.64
N VAL A 81 1.99 0.25 -27.81
CA VAL A 81 0.99 1.31 -28.02
C VAL A 81 1.65 2.68 -27.93
N SER A 82 2.57 2.87 -26.96
CA SER A 82 3.29 4.14 -26.80
C SER A 82 4.18 4.44 -28.00
N SER A 83 4.88 3.45 -28.56
CA SER A 83 5.69 3.68 -29.77
C SER A 83 4.82 4.05 -30.97
N TRP A 84 3.69 3.38 -31.18
CA TRP A 84 2.73 3.74 -32.22
C TRP A 84 2.18 5.15 -32.04
N LEU A 85 1.80 5.52 -30.82
CA LEU A 85 1.32 6.88 -30.53
C LEU A 85 2.40 7.93 -30.77
N LEU A 86 3.66 7.67 -30.40
CA LEU A 86 4.77 8.60 -30.64
C LEU A 86 4.99 8.81 -32.15
N PHE A 87 5.00 7.74 -32.94
CA PHE A 87 5.14 7.85 -34.39
C PHE A 87 3.94 8.54 -35.03
N ALA A 88 2.71 8.16 -34.65
CA ALA A 88 1.49 8.80 -35.15
C ALA A 88 1.47 10.30 -34.85
N MET A 89 1.80 10.70 -33.61
CA MET A 89 1.90 12.10 -33.22
C MET A 89 2.99 12.84 -33.98
N SER A 90 4.15 12.20 -34.22
CA SER A 90 5.25 12.81 -34.97
C SER A 90 4.85 13.10 -36.41
N TRP A 91 4.23 12.14 -37.10
CA TRP A 91 3.73 12.31 -38.46
C TRP A 91 2.61 13.34 -38.55
N TRP A 92 1.69 13.33 -37.58
CA TRP A 92 0.64 14.32 -37.49
C TRP A 92 1.19 15.75 -37.31
N LEU A 93 2.21 15.92 -36.46
CA LEU A 93 2.84 17.22 -36.23
C LEU A 93 3.58 17.73 -37.47
N VAL A 94 4.21 16.84 -38.24
CA VAL A 94 4.84 17.18 -39.53
C VAL A 94 3.79 17.63 -40.55
N ALA A 95 2.69 16.87 -40.68
CA ALA A 95 1.58 17.24 -41.57
C ALA A 95 0.96 18.59 -41.16
N PHE A 96 0.80 18.83 -39.85
CA PHE A 96 0.31 20.10 -39.31
C PHE A 96 1.25 21.27 -39.59
N ALA A 97 2.55 21.10 -39.35
CA ALA A 97 3.54 22.16 -39.60
C ALA A 97 3.71 22.48 -41.09
N HIS A 98 3.59 21.48 -41.97
CA HIS A 98 3.63 21.68 -43.42
C HIS A 98 2.34 22.35 -43.96
N GLY A 99 1.23 22.21 -43.24
CA GLY A 99 -0.08 22.69 -43.69
C GLY A 99 -0.81 21.71 -44.61
N ASP A 100 -0.45 20.42 -44.56
CA ASP A 100 -1.09 19.35 -45.36
C ASP A 100 -2.57 19.11 -44.97
N LEU A 101 -3.00 19.65 -43.82
CA LEU A 101 -4.37 19.61 -43.32
C LEU A 101 -5.27 20.73 -43.89
N ASP A 102 -4.69 21.71 -44.58
CA ASP A 102 -5.44 22.84 -45.14
C ASP A 102 -5.98 22.51 -46.54
N PRO A 103 -7.32 22.42 -46.73
CA PRO A 103 -7.91 22.03 -48.00
C PRO A 103 -7.68 23.06 -49.13
N GLU A 104 -7.26 24.29 -48.85
CA GLU A 104 -6.92 25.26 -49.92
C GLU A 104 -5.54 25.00 -50.56
N ARG A 105 -4.65 24.26 -49.90
CA ARG A 105 -3.27 24.02 -50.36
C ARG A 105 -3.06 22.72 -51.13
N GLN A 106 -4.12 22.15 -51.72
CA GLN A 106 -4.09 20.86 -52.45
C GLN A 106 -3.16 20.82 -53.69
N ASN A 107 -2.66 21.97 -54.15
CA ASN A 107 -1.79 22.06 -55.33
C ASN A 107 -0.29 22.06 -54.98
N LEU A 108 0.07 21.99 -53.69
CA LEU A 108 1.46 21.87 -53.23
C LEU A 108 1.82 20.39 -53.01
N SER A 109 3.08 20.01 -53.22
CA SER A 109 3.53 18.64 -52.94
C SER A 109 3.42 18.34 -51.44
N HIS A 110 2.50 17.44 -51.07
CA HIS A 110 2.27 17.02 -49.69
C HIS A 110 3.46 16.19 -49.16
N CYS A 111 3.76 16.31 -47.87
CA CYS A 111 4.76 15.48 -47.20
C CYS A 111 4.24 14.07 -46.91
N VAL A 112 2.93 13.96 -46.61
CA VAL A 112 2.23 12.69 -46.40
C VAL A 112 0.90 12.72 -47.15
N THR A 113 0.64 11.72 -48.01
CA THR A 113 -0.59 11.63 -48.79
C THR A 113 -1.74 11.00 -47.99
N ASP A 114 -2.97 11.51 -48.16
CA ASP A 114 -4.23 11.00 -47.56
C ASP A 114 -4.24 10.96 -46.02
N VAL A 115 -3.74 12.02 -45.38
CA VAL A 115 -3.98 12.27 -43.94
C VAL A 115 -5.45 12.66 -43.76
N LYS A 116 -6.28 11.74 -43.24
CA LYS A 116 -7.70 11.97 -42.93
C LYS A 116 -7.93 12.40 -41.49
#